data_AF-A0A8J1TJR1-F1
#
_entry.id   AF-A0A8J1TJR1-F1
#
_cell.length_a   1.000
_cell.length_b   1.000
_cell.length_c   1.000
_cell.angle_alpha   90.00
_cell.angle_beta   90.00
_cell.angle_gamma   90.00
#
_symmetry.space_group_name_H-M   'P 1'
#
loop_
_entity.id
_entity.type
_entity.pdbx_description
1 polymer ?
#
loop_
_entity_poly.entity_id
_entity_poly.type
_entity_poly.pdbx_seq_one_letter_code
_entity_poly.pdbx_strand_id
1 'polypeptide(L)'
;VSGNLTGTFDANKNKLARWGKSSDDPAVQWLDYVVYSKEHQQPKSVSMVAHDVKADQAFNICWCGGCMLKSSDYLPGSSCSNAQGIRDLSDHFPVTAKFEF
;
A
#
# COMPACT_ATOMS: atom_id res chain seq x y z
N VAL A 1 1.96 -14.30 3.92
CA VAL A 1 3.10 -13.69 4.65
C VAL A 1 2.51 -12.64 5.57
N SER A 2 2.50 -12.88 6.88
CA SER A 2 1.95 -11.98 7.90
C SER A 2 3.09 -11.57 8.84
N GLY A 3 3.79 -10.49 8.48
CA GLY A 3 4.74 -9.84 9.39
C GLY A 3 4.03 -8.76 10.18
N ASN A 4 4.50 -8.47 11.40
CA ASN A 4 4.06 -7.29 12.16
C ASN A 4 4.50 -6.03 11.42
N LEU A 5 3.65 -5.53 10.53
CA LEU A 5 3.83 -4.21 9.94
C LEU A 5 3.51 -3.15 10.99
N THR A 6 4.37 -2.15 11.09
CA THR A 6 4.22 -1.01 12.00
C THR A 6 3.50 0.17 11.34
N GLY A 7 3.06 0.02 10.09
CA GLY A 7 2.44 1.04 9.28
C GLY A 7 1.72 0.43 8.08
N THR A 8 0.84 1.22 7.47
CA THR A 8 0.11 0.89 6.24
C THR A 8 0.78 1.49 5.02
N PHE A 9 1.74 2.38 5.22
CA PHE A 9 2.68 2.88 4.22
C PHE A 9 4.11 2.66 4.74
N ASP A 10 4.98 2.04 3.93
CA ASP A 10 6.40 1.85 4.26
C ASP A 10 7.25 1.91 2.97
N ALA A 11 7.86 3.07 2.73
CA ALA A 11 8.73 3.28 1.57
C ALA A 11 9.96 2.36 1.59
N ASN A 12 10.39 1.83 2.74
CA ASN A 12 11.54 0.93 2.75
C ASN A 12 11.16 -0.48 2.27
N LYS A 13 9.90 -0.91 2.46
CA LYS A 13 9.40 -2.27 2.14
C LYS A 13 8.52 -2.36 0.90
N ASN A 14 7.98 -1.25 0.41
CA ASN A 14 7.11 -1.19 -0.74
C ASN A 14 7.75 -0.33 -1.84
N LYS A 15 7.97 -0.91 -3.03
CA LYS A 15 8.62 -0.18 -4.13
C LYS A 15 7.73 0.96 -4.65
N LEU A 16 6.40 0.75 -4.70
CA LEU A 16 5.44 1.77 -5.11
C LEU A 16 5.45 2.98 -4.16
N ALA A 17 5.58 2.73 -2.84
CA ALA A 17 5.66 3.79 -1.83
C ALA A 17 6.92 4.65 -1.92
N ARG A 18 8.06 4.10 -2.39
CA ARG A 18 9.30 4.88 -2.54
C ARG A 18 9.15 6.06 -3.48
N TRP A 19 8.30 5.93 -4.49
CA TRP A 19 8.22 6.90 -5.57
C TRP A 19 7.31 8.09 -5.24
N GLY A 20 6.48 8.00 -4.21
CA GLY A 20 5.72 9.13 -3.65
C GLY A 20 6.41 9.84 -2.48
N LYS A 21 7.58 9.38 -2.04
CA LYS A 21 8.27 9.89 -0.86
C LYS A 21 9.00 11.21 -1.16
N SER A 22 8.59 12.30 -0.51
CA SER A 22 9.42 13.50 -0.44
C SER A 22 10.58 13.30 0.56
N SER A 23 11.64 14.13 0.49
CA SER A 23 12.76 14.05 1.46
C SER A 23 12.31 14.18 2.91
N ASP A 24 11.15 14.81 3.12
CA ASP A 24 10.65 15.21 4.42
C ASP A 24 9.58 14.23 4.95
N ASP A 25 9.13 13.28 4.12
CA ASP A 25 8.11 12.31 4.53
C ASP A 25 8.69 11.20 5.41
N PRO A 26 8.02 10.87 6.54
CA PRO A 26 8.39 9.74 7.35
C PRO A 26 8.32 8.45 6.53
N ALA A 27 9.36 7.62 6.66
CA ALA A 27 9.51 6.41 5.85
C ALA A 27 8.42 5.35 6.13
N VAL A 28 7.79 5.41 7.31
CA VAL A 28 6.72 4.49 7.72
C VAL A 28 5.59 5.30 8.35
N GLN A 29 4.36 5.06 7.91
CA GLN A 29 3.16 5.77 8.37
C GLN A 29 1.99 4.80 8.52
N TRP A 30 1.09 5.07 9.47
CA TRP A 30 -0.18 4.37 9.60
C TRP A 30 -1.29 5.32 9.16
N LEU A 31 -1.91 5.03 8.02
CA LEU A 31 -2.84 5.94 7.34
C LEU A 31 -4.22 5.31 7.06
N ASP A 32 -4.35 3.99 7.17
CA ASP A 32 -5.57 3.26 6.82
C ASP A 32 -6.23 2.67 8.07
N TYR A 33 -7.54 2.90 8.21
CA TYR A 33 -8.30 2.52 9.40
C TYR A 33 -9.66 1.93 9.04
N VAL A 34 -10.06 0.92 9.82
CA VAL A 34 -11.43 0.40 9.85
C VAL A 34 -11.96 0.54 11.27
N VAL A 35 -12.95 1.40 11.46
CA VAL A 35 -13.48 1.76 12.78
C VAL A 35 -14.97 1.46 12.89
N TYR A 36 -15.46 1.35 14.12
CA TYR A 36 -16.87 1.16 14.42
C TYR A 36 -17.47 2.46 15.00
N SER A 37 -18.77 2.67 14.80
CA SER A 37 -19.48 3.81 15.39
C SER A 37 -19.78 3.56 16.87
N LYS A 38 -19.60 4.60 17.69
CA LYS A 38 -19.94 4.57 19.14
C LYS A 38 -21.45 4.59 19.41
N GLU A 39 -22.25 4.90 18.41
CA GLU A 39 -23.72 4.99 18.53
C GLU A 39 -24.44 3.65 18.32
N HIS A 40 -23.72 2.61 17.92
CA HIS A 40 -24.27 1.31 17.57
C HIS A 40 -23.85 0.22 18.57
N GLN A 41 -24.15 -1.05 18.28
CA GLN A 41 -23.65 -2.18 19.08
C GLN A 41 -22.12 -2.12 19.20
N GLN A 42 -21.62 -2.19 20.44
CA GLN A 42 -20.19 -2.12 20.73
C GLN A 42 -19.58 -3.54 20.68
N PRO A 43 -18.48 -3.74 19.93
CA PRO A 43 -17.76 -5.01 19.97
C PRO A 43 -17.07 -5.22 21.33
N LYS A 44 -17.03 -6.46 21.81
CA LYS A 44 -16.27 -6.88 23.00
C LYS A 44 -14.77 -6.77 22.78
N SER A 45 -14.32 -7.04 21.56
CA SER A 45 -12.91 -6.95 21.17
C SER A 45 -12.79 -6.45 19.73
N VAL A 46 -11.72 -5.67 19.48
CA VAL A 46 -11.37 -5.18 18.15
C VAL A 46 -9.89 -5.38 17.94
N SER A 47 -9.53 -5.90 16.77
CA SER A 47 -8.13 -5.97 16.33
C SER A 47 -8.01 -5.52 14.89
N MET A 48 -6.86 -4.95 14.55
CA MET A 48 -6.55 -4.44 13.22
C MET A 48 -5.14 -4.87 12.85
N VAL A 49 -4.97 -5.35 11.62
CA VAL A 49 -3.69 -5.85 11.11
C VAL A 49 -3.51 -5.35 9.69
N ALA A 50 -2.34 -4.79 9.41
CA ALA A 50 -1.88 -4.50 8.06
C ALA A 50 -1.19 -5.73 7.46
N HIS A 51 -1.37 -5.98 6.17
CA HIS A 51 -0.84 -7.17 5.49
C HIS A 51 0.10 -6.80 4.37
N ASP A 52 1.27 -7.44 4.33
CA ASP A 52 2.17 -7.34 3.19
C ASP A 52 1.78 -8.36 2.12
N VAL A 53 0.81 -8.00 1.28
CA VAL A 53 0.35 -8.83 0.16
C VAL A 53 1.12 -8.45 -1.09
N LYS A 54 1.77 -9.43 -1.71
CA LYS A 54 2.50 -9.29 -2.96
C LYS A 54 1.86 -10.16 -4.04
N ALA A 55 1.96 -9.75 -5.29
CA ALA A 55 1.68 -10.62 -6.43
C ALA A 55 2.58 -11.87 -6.40
N ASP A 56 2.08 -13.02 -6.84
CA ASP A 56 2.88 -14.25 -6.92
C ASP A 56 4.05 -14.09 -7.89
N GLN A 57 3.81 -13.44 -9.02
CA GLN A 57 4.82 -13.11 -10.03
C GLN A 57 5.02 -11.61 -10.11
N ALA A 58 6.24 -11.19 -10.45
CA ALA A 58 6.52 -9.80 -10.73
C ALA A 58 5.84 -9.38 -12.05
N PHE A 59 5.31 -8.17 -12.07
CA PHE A 59 4.82 -7.53 -13.28
C PHE A 59 5.56 -6.21 -13.47
N ASN A 60 5.74 -5.84 -14.74
CA ASN A 60 6.43 -4.61 -15.08
C ASN A 60 5.45 -3.46 -15.01
N ILE A 61 5.88 -2.37 -14.38
CA ILE A 61 5.21 -1.08 -14.50
C ILE A 61 6.08 -0.07 -15.23
N CYS A 62 5.44 0.89 -15.87
CA CYS A 62 6.13 2.10 -16.31
C CYS A 62 5.99 3.21 -15.28
N TRP A 63 7.08 3.91 -15.00
CA TRP A 63 7.03 5.10 -14.15
C TRP A 63 7.82 6.23 -14.79
N CYS A 64 7.17 7.36 -15.05
CA CYS A 64 7.86 8.61 -15.37
C CYS A 64 7.75 9.57 -14.18
N GLY A 65 8.89 9.88 -13.55
CA GLY A 65 8.99 10.68 -12.32
C GLY A 65 8.52 12.14 -12.38
N GLY A 66 7.81 12.52 -13.45
CA GLY A 66 7.14 13.81 -13.60
C GLY A 66 5.78 13.72 -14.29
N CYS A 67 5.28 12.52 -14.59
CA CYS A 67 3.94 12.34 -15.11
C CYS A 67 2.97 12.33 -13.94
N MET A 68 2.01 13.25 -13.91
CA MET A 68 0.85 13.11 -13.05
C MET A 68 0.16 11.79 -13.42
N LEU A 69 0.27 10.81 -12.53
CA LEU A 69 -0.15 9.43 -12.76
C LEU A 69 -1.62 9.40 -13.16
N LYS A 70 -1.91 9.01 -14.40
CA LYS A 70 -3.21 8.47 -14.75
C LYS A 70 -3.14 6.96 -14.52
N SER A 71 -4.22 6.37 -14.05
CA SER A 71 -4.29 4.92 -13.76
C SER A 71 -3.92 4.02 -14.95
N SER A 72 -3.93 4.55 -16.17
CA SER A 72 -3.46 3.90 -17.41
C SER A 72 -1.94 3.77 -17.54
N ASP A 73 -1.17 4.55 -16.77
CA ASP A 73 0.27 4.73 -17.01
C ASP A 73 1.13 3.61 -16.39
N TYR A 74 0.52 2.73 -15.59
CA TYR A 74 1.21 1.62 -14.95
C TYR A 74 1.53 0.47 -15.92
N LEU A 75 0.87 0.32 -17.06
CA LEU A 75 1.19 -0.77 -17.98
C LEU A 75 2.30 -0.33 -18.95
N PRO A 76 3.38 -1.12 -19.13
CA PRO A 76 4.46 -0.78 -20.03
C PRO A 76 3.95 -0.86 -21.48
N GLY A 77 3.55 0.28 -22.03
CA GLY A 77 3.39 0.47 -23.47
C GLY A 77 4.73 0.57 -24.18
N SER A 78 4.70 0.65 -25.51
CA SER A 78 5.89 0.77 -26.36
C SER A 78 6.73 2.04 -26.12
N SER A 79 6.19 3.01 -25.38
CA SER A 79 6.85 4.27 -25.01
C SER A 79 7.56 4.21 -23.65
N CYS A 80 7.55 3.07 -22.95
CA CYS A 80 8.16 2.97 -21.63
C CYS A 80 9.69 2.82 -21.72
N SER A 81 10.41 3.92 -21.48
CA SER A 81 11.88 3.91 -21.44
C SER A 81 12.45 3.21 -20.20
N ASN A 82 11.67 3.13 -19.12
CA ASN A 82 12.11 2.61 -17.82
C ASN A 82 11.05 1.68 -17.20
N ALA A 83 10.92 0.47 -17.74
CA ALA A 83 10.07 -0.56 -17.13
C ALA A 83 10.71 -1.10 -15.83
N GLN A 84 9.92 -1.21 -14.76
CA GLN A 84 10.35 -1.70 -13.46
C GLN A 84 9.53 -2.91 -13.03
N GLY A 85 10.21 -4.01 -12.69
CA GLY A 85 9.57 -5.20 -12.13
C GLY A 85 9.18 -5.01 -10.67
N ILE A 86 7.88 -5.03 -10.39
CA ILE A 86 7.32 -4.93 -9.04
C ILE A 86 6.42 -6.10 -8.71
N ARG A 87 6.20 -6.33 -7.41
CA ARG A 87 5.20 -7.26 -6.88
C ARG A 87 4.22 -6.58 -5.94
N ASP A 88 4.50 -5.33 -5.59
CA ASP A 88 3.63 -4.48 -4.79
C ASP A 88 2.36 -4.19 -5.58
N LEU A 89 1.21 -4.41 -4.97
CA LEU A 89 -0.11 -4.26 -5.62
C LEU A 89 -0.70 -2.85 -5.46
N SER A 90 -0.16 -2.09 -4.50
CA SER A 90 -0.54 -0.73 -4.12
C SER A 90 0.66 -0.09 -3.42
N ASP A 91 0.73 1.24 -3.31
CA ASP A 91 1.69 1.95 -2.45
C ASP A 91 1.35 1.83 -0.95
N HIS A 92 0.13 1.42 -0.62
CA HIS A 92 -0.32 1.09 0.73
C HIS A 92 -0.49 -0.43 0.93
N PHE A 93 -0.26 -0.89 2.17
CA PHE A 93 -0.59 -2.23 2.63
C PHE A 93 -2.07 -2.31 3.03
N PRO A 94 -2.81 -3.33 2.57
CA PRO A 94 -4.20 -3.51 2.96
C PRO A 94 -4.34 -3.78 4.46
N VAL A 95 -5.43 -3.29 5.03
CA VAL A 95 -5.78 -3.45 6.44
C VAL A 95 -7.03 -4.31 6.58
N THR A 96 -6.99 -5.28 7.50
CA THR A 96 -8.18 -6.00 7.94
C THR A 96 -8.45 -5.72 9.41
N ALA A 97 -9.72 -5.50 9.75
CA ALA A 97 -10.16 -5.46 11.14
C ALA A 97 -11.06 -6.65 11.47
N LYS A 98 -10.95 -7.14 12.70
CA LYS A 98 -11.83 -8.16 13.28
C LYS A 98 -12.57 -7.54 14.45
N PHE A 99 -13.90 -7.62 14.42
CA PHE A 99 -14.81 -7.18 15.46
C PHE A 99 -15.52 -8.40 16.05
N GLU A 100 -15.42 -8.60 17.37
CA GLU A 100 -16.14 -9.66 18.08
C GLU A 100 -17.26 -9.04 18.90
N PHE A 101 -18.50 -9.53 18.74
CA PHE A 101 -19.70 -8.98 19.37
C PHE A 101 -20.25 -9.88 20.50
#